data_AF-A0A1U7JEN9-F1
#
_entry.id   AF-A0A1U7JEN9-F1
#
_cell.length_a   1.000
_cell.length_b   1.000
_cell.length_c   1.000
_cell.angle_alpha   90.00
_cell.angle_beta   90.00
_cell.angle_gamma   90.00
#
_symmetry.space_group_name_H-M   'P 1'
#
loop_
_entity.id
_entity.type
_entity.pdbx_description
1 polymer ?
#
loop_
_entity_poly.entity_id
_entity_poly.type
_entity_poly.pdbx_seq_one_letter_code
_entity_poly.pdbx_strand_id
1 'polypeptide(L)'
;MIGVHCFEGQSRRWLKALGILTGLNPALAVSRPMARAGIVAAESPQLVEAVRWSLEADKPLWVWQAKGVQQPEHVHGEWLLNCKIINYNKSLGKKADSFFEGLEKALEQAPERFVLSGGEILEPKEGAWLWQARARHIEEACAPLVCLGVKAWNHRSMSHLLGNGQNVTFVSSADQALDTARRLGGPLVVWGMQQSDEVLARFRAADIPVRRIEDGFIRSVGLGAGLVACSSIAMDDEGLYYAPTTNSRLFRLLSSFKFSQHQRERGLTLKRLLSESRVTKYNLTGKTLWQPADRSREIILVPGQVADDMAVRRGVSDRLASQSDENINIQLLQAVREDYPQAHIVYKPHPDVVSGLRKGHIDAPQAQGLCDEEIGRADLIHLITQCDRVATLSSLTGFEALIRDKPVTTYGLPFYAGWGLTEDRTRSSARTRTLKLEELIYLVLVEYTRMIDPLTLSITTPERLIRRLAQLRERRQNQSWRWVLQQVSWAGRRLGI
;
A
#
# COMPACT_ATOMS: atom_id res chain seq x y z
N MET A 1 20.81 -0.76 -28.60
CA MET A 1 21.04 -2.12 -28.09
C MET A 1 21.35 -2.05 -26.61
N ILE A 2 20.93 -3.04 -25.81
CA ILE A 2 21.19 -3.11 -24.38
C ILE A 2 22.24 -4.19 -24.15
N GLY A 3 23.31 -3.87 -23.42
CA GLY A 3 24.31 -4.83 -22.93
C GLY A 3 24.48 -4.66 -21.43
N VAL A 4 24.16 -5.70 -20.66
CA VAL A 4 24.41 -5.76 -19.22
C VAL A 4 25.56 -6.73 -19.00
N HIS A 5 26.71 -6.21 -18.55
CA HIS A 5 27.81 -7.04 -18.07
C HIS A 5 27.84 -6.99 -16.55
N CYS A 6 27.56 -8.13 -15.91
CA CYS A 6 27.91 -8.35 -14.52
C CYS A 6 29.38 -8.80 -14.46
N PHE A 7 30.13 -8.28 -13.49
CA PHE A 7 31.47 -8.76 -13.18
C PHE A 7 31.54 -9.07 -11.68
N GLU A 8 31.55 -10.36 -11.36
CA GLU A 8 32.02 -10.83 -10.06
C GLU A 8 33.55 -11.01 -10.11
N GLY A 9 34.24 -10.69 -9.02
CA GLY A 9 35.62 -11.13 -8.78
C GLY A 9 36.68 -10.04 -8.63
N GLN A 10 37.49 -10.24 -7.57
CA GLN A 10 38.85 -9.71 -7.35
C GLN A 10 39.06 -8.18 -7.29
N SER A 11 39.18 -7.70 -6.04
CA SER A 11 39.59 -6.34 -5.69
C SER A 11 41.14 -6.18 -5.62
N ARG A 12 41.58 -4.96 -5.27
CA ARG A 12 42.97 -4.57 -4.87
C ARG A 12 44.09 -4.46 -5.92
N ARG A 13 43.99 -4.96 -7.16
CA ARG A 13 45.12 -4.85 -8.13
C ARG A 13 45.16 -3.60 -9.03
N TRP A 14 44.04 -2.89 -9.23
CA TRP A 14 43.98 -1.73 -10.15
C TRP A 14 44.54 -0.40 -9.61
N LEU A 15 44.55 -0.19 -8.30
CA LEU A 15 44.94 1.09 -7.67
C LEU A 15 46.46 1.41 -7.74
N LYS A 16 47.29 0.53 -8.32
CA LYS A 16 48.71 0.82 -8.60
C LYS A 16 48.99 1.26 -10.05
N ALA A 17 47.98 1.27 -10.93
CA ALA A 17 48.16 1.62 -12.35
C ALA A 17 47.86 3.10 -12.69
N LEU A 18 47.21 3.84 -11.78
CA LEU A 18 46.87 5.26 -11.94
C LEU A 18 47.81 6.13 -11.09
N GLY A 19 49.06 6.27 -11.54
CA GLY A 19 50.13 6.94 -10.80
C GLY A 19 49.93 8.46 -10.64
N ILE A 20 49.13 8.86 -9.64
CA ILE A 20 48.90 10.27 -9.26
C ILE A 20 49.51 10.50 -7.87
N LEU A 21 50.84 10.51 -7.80
CA LEU A 21 51.62 10.90 -6.61
C LEU A 21 53.01 11.45 -7.01
N THR A 22 53.02 12.53 -7.79
CA THR A 22 54.14 13.49 -7.93
C THR A 22 53.56 14.84 -8.34
N GLY A 23 54.24 15.95 -8.00
CA GLY A 23 53.64 17.29 -8.05
C GLY A 23 53.97 18.16 -9.27
N LEU A 24 53.44 19.39 -9.20
CA LEU A 24 53.79 20.61 -9.94
C LEU A 24 53.27 20.79 -11.39
N ASN A 25 52.44 21.84 -11.53
CA ASN A 25 52.64 23.05 -12.35
C ASN A 25 51.44 23.39 -13.28
N PRO A 26 50.72 24.52 -13.05
CA PRO A 26 49.46 24.80 -13.74
C PRO A 26 49.57 25.73 -14.97
N ALA A 27 50.12 25.24 -16.09
CA ALA A 27 49.85 25.78 -17.44
C ALA A 27 50.45 24.91 -18.55
N LEU A 28 49.63 24.34 -19.45
CA LEU A 28 49.93 24.21 -20.89
C LEU A 28 48.80 23.57 -21.74
N ALA A 29 48.64 24.12 -22.95
CA ALA A 29 48.15 23.51 -24.20
C ALA A 29 46.89 22.61 -24.22
N VAL A 30 45.85 23.12 -24.89
CA VAL A 30 44.75 22.33 -25.45
C VAL A 30 45.22 21.53 -26.68
N SER A 31 44.92 20.22 -26.73
CA SER A 31 44.81 19.48 -27.99
C SER A 31 43.78 18.33 -27.90
N ARG A 32 43.16 17.99 -29.04
CA ARG A 32 42.02 17.05 -29.19
C ARG A 32 42.50 15.59 -29.42
N PRO A 33 41.63 14.56 -29.34
CA PRO A 33 40.59 14.31 -28.32
C PRO A 33 40.51 12.80 -27.93
N MET A 34 40.86 12.39 -26.70
CA MET A 34 40.70 10.98 -26.28
C MET A 34 39.25 10.60 -25.91
N ALA A 35 38.40 10.48 -26.93
CA ALA A 35 37.00 10.06 -26.81
C ALA A 35 36.83 8.55 -26.52
N ARG A 36 37.38 8.05 -25.40
CA ARG A 36 37.15 6.67 -24.92
C ARG A 36 37.26 6.42 -23.41
N ALA A 37 37.23 7.46 -22.58
CA ALA A 37 37.00 7.34 -21.13
C ALA A 37 35.94 8.35 -20.68
N GLY A 38 34.90 7.88 -20.00
CA GLY A 38 33.77 8.70 -19.56
C GLY A 38 34.02 9.42 -18.24
N ILE A 39 35.08 10.23 -18.16
CA ILE A 39 35.35 11.12 -17.02
C ILE A 39 34.97 12.54 -17.45
N VAL A 40 33.99 13.13 -16.76
CA VAL A 40 33.62 14.54 -16.93
C VAL A 40 34.25 15.33 -15.78
N ALA A 41 34.92 16.43 -16.09
CA ALA A 41 35.49 17.32 -15.08
C ALA A 41 34.38 18.07 -14.32
N ALA A 42 34.62 18.36 -13.04
CA ALA A 42 33.75 19.22 -12.25
C ALA A 42 34.26 20.66 -12.29
N GLU A 43 33.42 21.59 -12.74
CA GLU A 43 33.79 23.01 -12.91
C GLU A 43 33.48 23.88 -11.67
N SER A 44 32.92 23.30 -10.60
CA SER A 44 32.65 24.01 -9.33
C SER A 44 33.81 23.82 -8.32
N PRO A 45 34.45 24.91 -7.86
CA PRO A 45 35.45 24.84 -6.79
C PRO A 45 34.88 24.29 -5.47
N GLN A 46 33.63 24.65 -5.13
CA GLN A 46 32.95 24.18 -3.93
C GLN A 46 32.78 22.65 -3.93
N LEU A 47 32.53 22.06 -5.11
CA LEU A 47 32.43 20.62 -5.27
C LEU A 47 33.77 19.92 -5.02
N VAL A 48 34.88 20.51 -5.48
CA VAL A 48 36.25 19.99 -5.26
C VAL A 48 36.63 20.05 -3.77
N GLU A 49 36.23 21.11 -3.08
CA GLU A 49 36.46 21.28 -1.64
C GLU A 49 35.63 20.31 -0.81
N ALA A 50 34.35 20.10 -1.17
CA ALA A 50 33.49 19.08 -0.55
C ALA A 50 34.04 17.65 -0.77
N VAL A 51 34.55 17.33 -1.97
CA VAL A 51 35.23 16.07 -2.25
C VAL A 51 36.42 15.86 -1.30
N ARG A 52 37.27 16.87 -1.15
CA ARG A 52 38.46 16.80 -0.27
C ARG A 52 38.06 16.56 1.19
N TRP A 53 37.16 17.36 1.74
CA TRP A 53 36.73 17.25 3.15
C TRP A 53 36.12 15.87 3.47
N SER A 54 35.34 15.30 2.54
CA SER A 54 34.69 14.01 2.76
C SER A 54 35.67 12.83 2.74
N LEU A 55 36.71 12.91 1.89
CA LEU A 55 37.82 11.94 1.86
C LEU A 55 38.71 12.04 3.10
N GLU A 56 38.98 13.25 3.60
CA GLU A 56 39.79 13.48 4.81
C GLU A 56 39.06 13.06 6.10
N ALA A 57 37.73 13.03 6.09
CA ALA A 57 36.90 12.73 7.26
C ALA A 57 36.31 11.30 7.30
N ASP A 58 36.66 10.43 6.34
CA ASP A 58 36.07 9.09 6.11
C ASP A 58 34.53 9.10 6.10
N LYS A 59 33.95 10.06 5.36
CA LYS A 59 32.50 10.30 5.27
C LYS A 59 31.98 10.05 3.84
N PRO A 60 30.69 9.71 3.69
CA PRO A 60 30.09 9.50 2.37
C PRO A 60 29.81 10.83 1.65
N LEU A 61 30.31 10.93 0.42
CA LEU A 61 30.06 12.04 -0.51
C LEU A 61 29.03 11.64 -1.59
N TRP A 62 28.22 12.59 -2.05
CA TRP A 62 27.22 12.41 -3.10
C TRP A 62 27.35 13.50 -4.17
N VAL A 63 27.55 13.12 -5.44
CA VAL A 63 27.77 14.02 -6.59
C VAL A 63 27.07 13.48 -7.84
N TRP A 64 26.52 14.38 -8.67
CA TRP A 64 25.38 14.08 -9.54
C TRP A 64 25.58 14.52 -11.02
N GLN A 65 25.33 13.64 -12.00
CA GLN A 65 25.21 13.96 -13.45
C GLN A 65 24.24 13.01 -14.20
N ALA A 66 23.33 13.56 -15.01
CA ALA A 66 22.36 12.87 -15.85
C ALA A 66 22.73 12.92 -17.35
N LYS A 67 22.02 12.14 -18.17
CA LYS A 67 22.13 12.11 -19.63
C LYS A 67 20.75 11.95 -20.25
N GLY A 68 20.50 12.68 -21.35
CA GLY A 68 19.41 12.37 -22.28
C GLY A 68 18.21 13.32 -22.30
N VAL A 69 18.22 14.42 -21.55
CA VAL A 69 17.25 15.51 -21.74
C VAL A 69 17.76 16.41 -22.87
N GLN A 70 17.06 16.46 -24.01
CA GLN A 70 17.14 17.64 -24.88
C GLN A 70 16.49 18.79 -24.12
N GLN A 71 17.17 19.94 -24.04
CA GLN A 71 16.59 21.14 -23.42
C GLN A 71 15.28 21.51 -24.12
N PRO A 72 14.17 21.71 -23.40
CA PRO A 72 13.04 22.47 -23.93
C PRO A 72 13.55 23.88 -24.22
N GLU A 73 13.35 24.38 -25.44
CA GLU A 73 14.06 25.59 -25.94
C GLU A 73 13.72 26.88 -25.18
N HIS A 74 12.73 26.87 -24.29
CA HIS A 74 12.34 27.99 -23.44
C HIS A 74 12.16 27.59 -21.96
N VAL A 75 13.27 27.41 -21.23
CA VAL A 75 13.32 27.52 -19.76
C VAL A 75 14.47 28.44 -19.37
N HIS A 76 14.15 29.67 -18.95
CA HIS A 76 15.15 30.62 -18.46
C HIS A 76 15.45 30.39 -16.97
N GLY A 77 16.65 29.91 -16.65
CA GLY A 77 17.32 30.22 -15.37
C GLY A 77 17.23 29.20 -14.22
N GLU A 78 16.68 28.00 -14.41
CA GLU A 78 16.68 26.95 -13.38
C GLU A 78 17.90 26.02 -13.51
N TRP A 79 18.57 25.74 -12.38
CA TRP A 79 19.72 24.83 -12.32
C TRP A 79 19.26 23.38 -12.14
N LEU A 80 20.00 22.43 -12.71
CA LEU A 80 19.68 21.00 -12.61
C LEU A 80 20.69 20.27 -11.72
N LEU A 81 20.29 19.98 -10.48
CA LEU A 81 20.87 18.86 -9.73
C LEU A 81 20.35 17.52 -10.31
N ASN A 82 21.23 16.51 -10.33
CA ASN A 82 21.43 15.74 -11.57
C ASN A 82 21.69 14.21 -11.37
N CYS A 83 21.31 13.56 -10.25
CA CYS A 83 22.11 12.44 -9.70
C CYS A 83 22.11 11.04 -10.35
N LYS A 84 23.23 10.35 -10.07
CA LYS A 84 23.42 8.90 -10.16
C LYS A 84 23.99 8.35 -8.83
N ILE A 85 23.52 7.19 -8.40
CA ILE A 85 23.92 6.52 -7.14
C ILE A 85 24.75 5.27 -7.46
N ILE A 86 25.79 5.00 -6.66
CA ILE A 86 26.51 3.70 -6.64
C ILE A 86 26.06 2.95 -5.38
N ASN A 87 25.72 1.67 -5.55
CA ASN A 87 25.15 0.83 -4.48
C ASN A 87 26.27 0.17 -3.66
N TYR A 88 26.26 0.32 -2.32
CA TYR A 88 27.24 -0.34 -1.44
C TYR A 88 26.63 -0.84 -0.11
N ASN A 89 26.44 -2.15 -0.05
CA ASN A 89 26.53 -3.04 1.13
C ASN A 89 25.58 -2.87 2.35
N LYS A 90 24.40 -3.51 2.26
CA LYS A 90 23.91 -4.61 3.14
C LYS A 90 23.95 -4.56 4.69
N SER A 91 24.39 -3.50 5.39
CA SER A 91 24.66 -3.58 6.85
C SER A 91 24.07 -2.46 7.74
N LEU A 92 23.08 -1.71 7.28
CA LEU A 92 22.68 -0.43 7.90
C LEU A 92 21.25 -0.34 8.45
N GLY A 93 20.58 -1.44 8.78
CA GLY A 93 19.18 -1.51 9.24
C GLY A 93 18.79 -0.79 10.56
N LYS A 94 19.68 0.04 11.13
CA LYS A 94 19.36 1.06 12.16
C LYS A 94 19.99 2.43 11.91
N LYS A 95 20.89 2.56 10.92
CA LYS A 95 21.48 3.84 10.48
C LYS A 95 20.71 4.42 9.28
N ALA A 96 20.04 3.56 8.51
CA ALA A 96 19.21 3.94 7.37
C ALA A 96 18.07 4.89 7.78
N ASP A 97 17.27 4.54 8.80
CA ASP A 97 16.14 5.37 9.24
C ASP A 97 16.57 6.78 9.69
N SER A 98 17.62 6.87 10.53
CA SER A 98 18.20 8.16 10.95
C SER A 98 18.79 8.96 9.78
N PHE A 99 19.29 8.28 8.74
CA PHE A 99 19.76 8.93 7.52
C PHE A 99 18.59 9.41 6.66
N PHE A 100 17.47 8.69 6.62
CA PHE A 100 16.27 9.12 5.90
C PHE A 100 15.54 10.27 6.58
N GLU A 101 15.45 10.29 7.92
CA GLU A 101 14.96 11.48 8.64
C GLU A 101 15.85 12.71 8.42
N GLY A 102 17.17 12.52 8.33
CA GLY A 102 18.12 13.59 8.00
C GLY A 102 17.98 14.06 6.54
N LEU A 103 17.81 13.13 5.61
CA LEU A 103 17.64 13.39 4.19
C LEU A 103 16.29 14.07 3.87
N GLU A 104 15.20 13.66 4.52
CA GLU A 104 13.90 14.36 4.42
C GLU A 104 14.05 15.81 4.86
N LYS A 105 14.58 16.08 6.07
CA LYS A 105 14.76 17.44 6.58
C LYS A 105 15.68 18.31 5.71
N ALA A 106 16.72 17.72 5.13
CA ALA A 106 17.61 18.42 4.19
C ALA A 106 16.92 18.74 2.86
N LEU A 107 16.07 17.83 2.35
CA LEU A 107 15.31 18.01 1.11
C LEU A 107 14.09 18.94 1.30
N GLU A 108 13.48 19.00 2.47
CA GLU A 108 12.44 19.99 2.80
C GLU A 108 12.96 21.43 2.79
N GLN A 109 14.27 21.62 2.97
CA GLN A 109 14.95 22.92 2.89
C GLN A 109 15.53 23.21 1.49
N ALA A 110 15.41 22.28 0.53
CA ALA A 110 15.86 22.46 -0.84
C ALA A 110 14.75 23.13 -1.70
N PRO A 111 15.00 24.27 -2.36
CA PRO A 111 13.99 24.97 -3.16
C PRO A 111 13.78 24.40 -4.57
N GLU A 112 14.56 23.39 -4.98
CA GLU A 112 14.61 22.86 -6.35
C GLU A 112 13.79 21.58 -6.54
N ARG A 113 13.26 21.39 -7.75
CA ARG A 113 12.47 20.20 -8.14
C ARG A 113 13.33 19.08 -8.70
N PHE A 114 12.87 17.84 -8.51
CA PHE A 114 13.61 16.63 -8.86
C PHE A 114 12.99 15.96 -10.10
N VAL A 115 13.79 15.76 -11.15
CA VAL A 115 13.37 14.99 -12.33
C VAL A 115 13.67 13.50 -12.14
N LEU A 116 12.68 12.65 -12.36
CA LEU A 116 12.81 11.20 -12.28
C LEU A 116 12.91 10.53 -13.66
N SER A 117 13.49 9.32 -13.67
CA SER A 117 13.46 8.43 -14.82
C SER A 117 12.02 8.19 -15.29
N GLY A 118 11.68 8.76 -16.45
CA GLY A 118 10.30 8.88 -16.95
C GLY A 118 9.87 10.30 -17.32
N GLY A 119 10.68 11.32 -17.00
CA GLY A 119 10.38 12.73 -17.31
C GLY A 119 9.39 13.39 -16.35
N GLU A 120 9.11 12.74 -15.22
CA GLU A 120 8.20 13.24 -14.18
C GLU A 120 8.98 14.15 -13.21
N ILE A 121 8.47 15.36 -12.99
CA ILE A 121 9.04 16.34 -12.06
C ILE A 121 8.29 16.24 -10.73
N LEU A 122 9.03 16.08 -9.62
CA LEU A 122 8.49 16.02 -8.26
C LEU A 122 9.08 17.10 -7.36
N GLU A 123 8.29 17.47 -6.34
CA GLU A 123 8.80 18.24 -5.20
C GLU A 123 9.74 17.37 -4.33
N PRO A 124 10.77 17.96 -3.68
CA PRO A 124 11.84 17.22 -2.98
C PRO A 124 11.38 16.06 -2.09
N LYS A 125 10.38 16.32 -1.24
CA LYS A 125 9.80 15.34 -0.32
C LYS A 125 9.13 14.16 -1.02
N GLU A 126 8.45 14.38 -2.15
CA GLU A 126 7.83 13.29 -2.92
C GLU A 126 8.89 12.42 -3.61
N GLY A 127 10.00 13.02 -4.02
CA GLY A 127 11.21 12.31 -4.46
C GLY A 127 11.81 11.44 -3.36
N ALA A 128 11.97 11.98 -2.15
CA ALA A 128 12.48 11.26 -0.97
C ALA A 128 11.58 10.07 -0.61
N TRP A 129 10.27 10.27 -0.48
CA TRP A 129 9.30 9.22 -0.14
C TRP A 129 9.26 8.10 -1.19
N LEU A 130 9.36 8.45 -2.48
CA LEU A 130 9.40 7.47 -3.56
C LEU A 130 10.70 6.66 -3.54
N TRP A 131 11.83 7.32 -3.25
CA TRP A 131 13.11 6.66 -3.09
C TRP A 131 13.08 5.69 -1.90
N GLN A 132 12.53 6.09 -0.74
CA GLN A 132 12.38 5.21 0.44
C GLN A 132 11.54 3.97 0.12
N ALA A 133 10.38 4.16 -0.50
CA ALA A 133 9.49 3.06 -0.89
C ALA A 133 10.19 2.07 -1.84
N ARG A 134 11.00 2.57 -2.76
CA ARG A 134 11.85 1.75 -3.65
C ARG A 134 12.97 1.04 -2.90
N ALA A 135 13.64 1.70 -1.96
CA ALA A 135 14.72 1.12 -1.17
C ALA A 135 14.23 -0.06 -0.32
N ARG A 136 13.15 0.14 0.46
CA ARG A 136 12.50 -0.92 1.25
C ARG A 136 12.09 -2.10 0.36
N HIS A 137 11.47 -1.82 -0.78
CA HIS A 137 11.04 -2.86 -1.71
C HIS A 137 12.22 -3.64 -2.31
N ILE A 138 13.31 -2.97 -2.71
CA ILE A 138 14.51 -3.64 -3.27
C ILE A 138 15.13 -4.58 -2.23
N GLU A 139 15.34 -4.11 -1.00
CA GLU A 139 15.92 -4.91 0.08
C GLU A 139 15.09 -6.18 0.36
N GLU A 140 13.77 -6.05 0.44
CA GLU A 140 12.86 -7.19 0.66
C GLU A 140 12.60 -8.05 -0.61
N ALA A 141 13.09 -7.66 -1.80
CA ALA A 141 12.86 -8.32 -3.10
C ALA A 141 14.12 -8.92 -3.75
N CYS A 142 15.30 -8.78 -3.15
CA CYS A 142 16.56 -9.30 -3.70
C CYS A 142 16.68 -10.83 -3.74
N ALA A 143 15.78 -11.58 -3.12
CA ALA A 143 15.79 -13.04 -3.06
C ALA A 143 14.67 -13.68 -3.91
N PRO A 144 14.89 -14.89 -4.47
CA PRO A 144 13.80 -15.73 -4.97
C PRO A 144 12.74 -15.96 -3.89
N LEU A 145 11.46 -15.88 -4.24
CA LEU A 145 10.34 -16.11 -3.32
C LEU A 145 9.24 -16.93 -3.98
N VAL A 146 8.50 -17.70 -3.17
CA VAL A 146 7.46 -18.62 -3.63
C VAL A 146 6.09 -18.14 -3.16
N CYS A 147 5.17 -17.93 -4.08
CA CYS A 147 3.89 -17.26 -3.82
C CYS A 147 2.69 -18.22 -4.03
N LEU A 148 2.00 -18.55 -2.93
CA LEU A 148 0.89 -19.51 -2.88
C LEU A 148 -0.47 -18.81 -2.82
N GLY A 149 -1.40 -19.26 -3.68
CA GLY A 149 -2.82 -18.88 -3.63
C GLY A 149 -3.23 -17.71 -4.54
N VAL A 150 -2.27 -16.98 -5.13
CA VAL A 150 -2.57 -15.89 -6.06
C VAL A 150 -3.02 -16.44 -7.42
N LYS A 151 -4.17 -15.96 -7.93
CA LYS A 151 -4.73 -16.39 -9.23
C LYS A 151 -3.96 -15.77 -10.42
N ALA A 152 -3.86 -16.54 -11.50
CA ALA A 152 -3.01 -16.24 -12.67
C ALA A 152 -3.18 -14.82 -13.25
N TRP A 153 -4.41 -14.32 -13.36
CA TRP A 153 -4.69 -12.98 -13.89
C TRP A 153 -4.02 -11.84 -13.09
N ASN A 154 -3.68 -12.06 -11.81
CA ASN A 154 -3.04 -11.07 -10.95
C ASN A 154 -1.51 -11.27 -10.85
N HIS A 155 -0.95 -12.36 -11.41
CA HIS A 155 0.48 -12.71 -11.29
C HIS A 155 1.40 -11.58 -11.76
N ARG A 156 1.06 -10.89 -12.87
CA ARG A 156 1.85 -9.76 -13.39
C ARG A 156 1.95 -8.60 -12.41
N SER A 157 0.86 -8.20 -11.76
CA SER A 157 0.92 -7.12 -10.76
C SER A 157 1.58 -7.60 -9.47
N MET A 158 1.36 -8.86 -9.10
CA MET A 158 1.94 -9.45 -7.91
C MET A 158 3.45 -9.65 -8.00
N SER A 159 4.01 -10.00 -9.16
CA SER A 159 5.47 -10.11 -9.33
C SER A 159 6.16 -8.76 -9.14
N HIS A 160 5.52 -7.65 -9.56
CA HIS A 160 6.01 -6.31 -9.28
C HIS A 160 5.89 -5.92 -7.80
N LEU A 161 4.73 -6.16 -7.17
CA LEU A 161 4.50 -5.88 -5.74
C LEU A 161 5.34 -6.73 -4.77
N LEU A 162 5.77 -7.94 -5.17
CA LEU A 162 6.59 -8.83 -4.34
C LEU A 162 8.09 -8.78 -4.69
N GLY A 163 8.43 -8.92 -5.97
CA GLY A 163 9.79 -9.19 -6.47
C GLY A 163 10.29 -8.21 -7.56
N ASN A 164 9.68 -7.02 -7.67
CA ASN A 164 10.03 -6.00 -8.69
C ASN A 164 9.93 -6.50 -10.16
N GLY A 165 9.03 -7.45 -10.41
CA GLY A 165 8.75 -8.04 -11.73
C GLY A 165 9.55 -9.32 -12.02
N GLN A 166 10.48 -9.68 -11.14
CA GLN A 166 11.35 -10.86 -11.25
C GLN A 166 11.21 -11.73 -9.99
N ASN A 167 11.96 -12.85 -9.91
CA ASN A 167 12.20 -13.65 -8.70
C ASN A 167 10.98 -14.26 -7.98
N VAL A 168 9.75 -14.12 -8.49
CA VAL A 168 8.53 -14.73 -7.90
C VAL A 168 8.15 -16.00 -8.65
N THR A 169 8.09 -17.13 -7.94
CA THR A 169 7.50 -18.38 -8.46
C THR A 169 6.09 -18.55 -7.88
N PHE A 170 5.05 -18.57 -8.74
CA PHE A 170 3.68 -18.79 -8.29
C PHE A 170 3.33 -20.29 -8.27
N VAL A 171 2.63 -20.74 -7.22
CA VAL A 171 2.27 -22.15 -6.98
C VAL A 171 0.81 -22.29 -6.55
N SER A 172 0.20 -23.46 -6.80
CA SER A 172 -1.22 -23.71 -6.52
C SER A 172 -1.48 -24.63 -5.32
N SER A 173 -0.52 -25.46 -4.89
CA SER A 173 -0.64 -26.33 -3.71
C SER A 173 0.44 -26.06 -2.65
N ALA A 174 0.16 -26.48 -1.40
CA ALA A 174 1.11 -26.37 -0.29
C ALA A 174 2.37 -27.23 -0.51
N ASP A 175 2.26 -28.36 -1.20
CA ASP A 175 3.38 -29.27 -1.48
C ASP A 175 4.32 -28.67 -2.52
N GLN A 176 3.77 -28.14 -3.62
CA GLN A 176 4.53 -27.34 -4.59
C GLN A 176 5.23 -26.15 -3.91
N ALA A 177 4.56 -25.53 -2.93
CA ALA A 177 5.12 -24.41 -2.19
C ALA A 177 6.34 -24.82 -1.34
N LEU A 178 6.23 -25.92 -0.59
CA LEU A 178 7.33 -26.51 0.19
C LEU A 178 8.52 -26.88 -0.69
N ASP A 179 8.30 -27.67 -1.74
CA ASP A 179 9.39 -28.22 -2.55
C ASP A 179 10.08 -27.12 -3.39
N THR A 180 9.31 -26.15 -3.89
CA THR A 180 9.88 -24.99 -4.59
C THR A 180 10.67 -24.09 -3.64
N ALA A 181 10.16 -23.82 -2.44
CA ALA A 181 10.86 -22.96 -1.47
C ALA A 181 12.15 -23.60 -0.96
N ARG A 182 12.13 -24.91 -0.66
CA ARG A 182 13.34 -25.71 -0.35
C ARG A 182 14.38 -25.65 -1.46
N ARG A 183 13.96 -25.83 -2.72
CA ARG A 183 14.87 -25.80 -3.89
C ARG A 183 15.47 -24.41 -4.15
N LEU A 184 14.73 -23.33 -3.84
CA LEU A 184 15.18 -21.96 -4.11
C LEU A 184 15.85 -21.27 -2.91
N GLY A 185 15.79 -21.84 -1.70
CA GLY A 185 16.25 -21.17 -0.48
C GLY A 185 15.49 -19.88 -0.15
N GLY A 186 14.23 -19.79 -0.59
CA GLY A 186 13.45 -18.55 -0.61
C GLY A 186 12.25 -18.55 0.35
N PRO A 187 11.84 -17.38 0.88
CA PRO A 187 10.68 -17.29 1.74
C PRO A 187 9.37 -17.60 1.00
N LEU A 188 8.41 -18.11 1.76
CA LEU A 188 7.04 -18.32 1.31
C LEU A 188 6.20 -17.06 1.50
N VAL A 189 5.36 -16.75 0.51
CA VAL A 189 4.36 -15.69 0.57
C VAL A 189 2.99 -16.33 0.31
N VAL A 190 2.07 -16.23 1.27
CA VAL A 190 0.75 -16.88 1.19
C VAL A 190 -0.37 -15.84 1.16
N TRP A 191 -1.39 -16.06 0.32
CA TRP A 191 -2.57 -15.20 0.31
C TRP A 191 -3.48 -15.46 1.51
N GLY A 192 -3.86 -14.41 2.22
CA GLY A 192 -4.85 -14.42 3.30
C GLY A 192 -4.47 -15.28 4.53
N MET A 193 -5.50 -15.72 5.26
CA MET A 193 -5.40 -16.65 6.41
C MET A 193 -6.22 -17.93 6.19
N GLN A 194 -6.26 -18.41 4.93
CA GLN A 194 -7.06 -19.56 4.49
C GLN A 194 -6.36 -20.92 4.64
N GLN A 195 -5.04 -20.94 4.87
CA GLN A 195 -4.29 -22.19 5.05
C GLN A 195 -4.60 -22.81 6.42
N SER A 196 -4.72 -24.13 6.48
CA SER A 196 -4.92 -24.88 7.74
C SER A 196 -3.69 -24.80 8.63
N ASP A 197 -3.88 -24.96 9.94
CA ASP A 197 -2.79 -24.97 10.91
C ASP A 197 -1.80 -26.12 10.69
N GLU A 198 -2.25 -27.22 10.07
CA GLU A 198 -1.41 -28.31 9.56
C GLU A 198 -0.46 -27.83 8.45
N VAL A 199 -0.96 -27.15 7.42
CA VAL A 199 -0.12 -26.60 6.33
C VAL A 199 0.88 -25.60 6.90
N LEU A 200 0.47 -24.77 7.85
CA LEU A 200 1.35 -23.81 8.54
C LEU A 200 2.35 -24.52 9.47
N ALA A 201 2.00 -25.64 10.09
CA ALA A 201 2.93 -26.49 10.85
C ALA A 201 3.97 -27.15 9.91
N ARG A 202 3.56 -27.63 8.73
CA ARG A 202 4.47 -28.17 7.71
C ARG A 202 5.48 -27.13 7.21
N PHE A 203 5.07 -25.87 7.02
CA PHE A 203 5.99 -24.78 6.67
C PHE A 203 6.99 -24.47 7.79
N ARG A 204 6.51 -24.39 9.05
CA ARG A 204 7.36 -24.17 10.25
C ARG A 204 8.35 -25.31 10.48
N ALA A 205 7.92 -26.56 10.34
CA ALA A 205 8.76 -27.75 10.47
C ALA A 205 9.82 -27.91 9.35
N ALA A 206 9.73 -27.10 8.29
CA ALA A 206 10.74 -27.01 7.24
C ALA A 206 11.67 -25.78 7.37
N ASP A 207 11.54 -25.01 8.46
CA ASP A 207 12.25 -23.75 8.73
C ASP A 207 12.15 -22.71 7.59
N ILE A 208 10.98 -22.64 6.94
CA ILE A 208 10.74 -21.71 5.83
C ILE A 208 10.01 -20.47 6.36
N PRO A 209 10.58 -19.26 6.28
CA PRO A 209 9.89 -18.04 6.66
C PRO A 209 8.64 -17.82 5.80
N VAL A 210 7.49 -17.67 6.46
CA VAL A 210 6.20 -17.41 5.81
C VAL A 210 5.81 -15.94 6.03
N ARG A 211 5.44 -15.24 4.96
CA ARG A 211 4.79 -13.93 5.00
C ARG A 211 3.36 -14.05 4.47
N ARG A 212 2.44 -13.28 5.02
CA ARG A 212 1.06 -13.18 4.53
C ARG A 212 0.87 -11.94 3.68
N ILE A 213 0.04 -12.05 2.66
CA ILE A 213 -0.40 -10.92 1.83
C ILE A 213 -1.91 -10.88 1.65
N GLU A 214 -2.44 -9.68 1.48
CA GLU A 214 -3.84 -9.41 1.19
C GLU A 214 -3.94 -8.12 0.36
N ASP A 215 -5.04 -7.90 -0.35
CA ASP A 215 -5.32 -6.61 -0.99
C ASP A 215 -5.25 -5.44 0.04
N GLY A 216 -4.43 -4.44 -0.25
CA GLY A 216 -4.28 -3.24 0.59
C GLY A 216 -5.54 -2.38 0.67
N PHE A 217 -5.49 -1.34 1.49
CA PHE A 217 -6.62 -0.45 1.78
C PHE A 217 -7.01 0.42 0.57
N ILE A 218 -6.07 0.68 -0.36
CA ILE A 218 -6.27 1.43 -1.60
C ILE A 218 -5.80 0.54 -2.76
N ARG A 219 -6.72 -0.16 -3.44
CA ARG A 219 -6.37 -1.33 -4.26
C ARG A 219 -6.42 -1.07 -5.76
N SER A 220 -7.55 -0.58 -6.27
CA SER A 220 -7.80 -0.48 -7.72
C SER A 220 -9.02 0.38 -8.06
N VAL A 221 -9.17 0.75 -9.33
CA VAL A 221 -10.48 1.15 -9.88
C VAL A 221 -11.18 -0.10 -10.40
N GLY A 222 -12.33 -0.46 -9.83
CA GLY A 222 -12.98 -1.75 -10.03
C GLY A 222 -12.53 -2.84 -9.04
N LEU A 223 -13.35 -3.88 -8.92
CA LEU A 223 -13.15 -5.03 -8.02
C LEU A 223 -12.11 -6.02 -8.56
N GLY A 224 -11.44 -6.76 -7.69
CA GLY A 224 -10.67 -7.95 -8.07
C GLY A 224 -11.55 -9.02 -8.75
N ALA A 225 -12.82 -9.10 -8.38
CA ALA A 225 -13.86 -9.89 -9.06
C ALA A 225 -14.11 -9.47 -10.52
N GLY A 226 -13.72 -8.26 -10.93
CA GLY A 226 -13.71 -7.81 -12.32
C GLY A 226 -12.40 -8.11 -13.06
N LEU A 227 -11.57 -9.04 -12.54
CA LEU A 227 -10.20 -9.33 -12.99
C LEU A 227 -9.27 -8.10 -12.98
N VAL A 228 -9.58 -7.10 -12.14
CA VAL A 228 -8.77 -5.88 -12.08
C VAL A 228 -7.51 -6.13 -11.25
N ALA A 229 -6.37 -5.98 -11.91
CA ALA A 229 -5.03 -5.90 -11.35
C ALA A 229 -4.98 -5.17 -9.99
N CYS A 230 -4.28 -5.75 -9.02
CA CYS A 230 -4.06 -5.14 -7.72
C CYS A 230 -2.90 -4.11 -7.77
N SER A 231 -3.09 -2.92 -7.19
CA SER A 231 -2.09 -1.85 -7.14
C SER A 231 -1.42 -1.70 -5.76
N SER A 232 -1.96 -2.35 -4.72
CA SER A 232 -1.40 -2.32 -3.36
C SER A 232 -1.72 -3.59 -2.60
N ILE A 233 -0.75 -4.11 -1.85
CA ILE A 233 -0.94 -5.20 -0.89
C ILE A 233 -0.54 -4.77 0.51
N ALA A 234 -1.26 -5.30 1.50
CA ALA A 234 -0.73 -5.45 2.85
C ALA A 234 0.27 -6.62 2.86
N MET A 235 1.35 -6.50 3.62
CA MET A 235 2.29 -7.61 3.86
C MET A 235 2.68 -7.66 5.34
N ASP A 236 2.55 -8.84 5.92
CA ASP A 236 2.78 -9.12 7.34
C ASP A 236 3.59 -10.42 7.49
N ASP A 237 4.33 -10.58 8.58
CA ASP A 237 5.22 -11.71 8.84
C ASP A 237 4.59 -12.76 9.78
N GLU A 238 3.49 -12.43 10.47
CA GLU A 238 2.82 -13.36 11.40
C GLU A 238 1.29 -13.40 11.22
N GLY A 239 0.65 -12.23 11.09
CA GLY A 239 -0.80 -12.08 11.05
C GLY A 239 -1.33 -11.48 9.75
N LEU A 240 -2.51 -10.87 9.79
CA LEU A 240 -3.01 -9.93 8.79
C LEU A 240 -3.96 -8.94 9.48
N TYR A 241 -4.09 -7.74 8.91
CA TYR A 241 -4.80 -6.61 9.51
C TYR A 241 -6.23 -6.89 10.02
N TYR A 242 -6.94 -7.86 9.44
CA TYR A 242 -8.30 -8.20 9.84
C TYR A 242 -8.41 -9.19 11.00
N ALA A 243 -7.32 -9.87 11.37
CA ALA A 243 -7.27 -10.78 12.50
C ALA A 243 -6.66 -10.05 13.72
N PRO A 244 -7.39 -9.87 14.84
CA PRO A 244 -6.95 -9.06 15.97
C PRO A 244 -5.90 -9.76 16.85
N THR A 245 -4.74 -10.04 16.27
CA THR A 245 -3.62 -10.74 16.90
C THR A 245 -2.54 -9.76 17.36
N THR A 246 -2.02 -9.97 18.58
CA THR A 246 -0.87 -9.25 19.17
C THR A 246 0.43 -9.43 18.38
N ASN A 247 0.47 -10.45 17.53
CA ASN A 247 1.66 -10.89 16.82
C ASN A 247 1.81 -10.27 15.44
N SER A 248 0.74 -9.72 14.84
CA SER A 248 0.83 -9.09 13.52
C SER A 248 1.82 -7.92 13.46
N ARG A 249 2.55 -7.77 12.34
CA ARG A 249 3.38 -6.58 12.05
C ARG A 249 2.55 -5.30 12.21
N LEU A 250 1.28 -5.30 11.79
CA LEU A 250 0.41 -4.13 11.99
C LEU A 250 0.11 -3.85 13.48
N PHE A 251 -0.17 -4.84 14.32
CA PHE A 251 -0.37 -4.61 15.76
C PHE A 251 0.90 -4.03 16.40
N ARG A 252 2.09 -4.55 16.04
CA ARG A 252 3.37 -4.01 16.53
C ARG A 252 3.54 -2.53 16.15
N LEU A 253 3.27 -2.18 14.88
CA LEU A 253 3.30 -0.79 14.40
C LEU A 253 2.33 0.11 15.18
N LEU A 254 1.04 -0.25 15.25
CA LEU A 254 0.00 0.54 15.93
C LEU A 254 0.32 0.75 17.42
N SER A 255 0.84 -0.28 18.08
CA SER A 255 1.19 -0.23 19.50
C SER A 255 2.42 0.65 19.76
N SER A 256 3.54 0.40 19.08
CA SER A 256 4.86 0.90 19.50
C SER A 256 5.52 1.94 18.60
N PHE A 257 4.98 2.22 17.41
CA PHE A 257 5.62 3.17 16.47
C PHE A 257 5.66 4.59 17.06
N LYS A 258 6.84 5.21 16.98
CA LYS A 258 7.10 6.58 17.45
C LYS A 258 7.06 7.53 16.26
N PHE A 259 6.12 8.46 16.29
CA PHE A 259 5.89 9.40 15.18
C PHE A 259 6.68 10.69 15.35
N SER A 260 7.46 11.04 14.34
CA SER A 260 7.96 12.41 14.14
C SER A 260 6.82 13.35 13.70
N GLN A 261 7.05 14.66 13.74
CA GLN A 261 6.07 15.65 13.29
C GLN A 261 5.76 15.49 11.79
N HIS A 262 6.79 15.38 10.94
CA HIS A 262 6.65 15.16 9.50
C HIS A 262 5.77 13.95 9.17
N GLN A 263 5.89 12.83 9.90
CA GLN A 263 5.06 11.64 9.69
C GLN A 263 3.57 11.89 9.99
N ARG A 264 3.26 12.69 11.03
CA ARG A 264 1.87 13.11 11.34
C ARG A 264 1.32 14.04 10.25
N GLU A 265 2.12 15.00 9.81
CA GLU A 265 1.75 15.95 8.75
C GLU A 265 1.50 15.23 7.42
N ARG A 266 2.34 14.24 7.08
CA ARG A 266 2.12 13.34 5.93
C ARG A 266 0.84 12.52 6.08
N GLY A 267 0.55 12.01 7.29
CA GLY A 267 -0.74 11.36 7.60
C GLY A 267 -1.96 12.28 7.40
N LEU A 268 -1.86 13.55 7.80
CA LEU A 268 -2.89 14.57 7.56
C LEU A 268 -3.03 14.91 6.07
N THR A 269 -1.93 15.00 5.33
CA THR A 269 -1.93 15.18 3.87
C THR A 269 -2.63 14.00 3.17
N LEU A 270 -2.35 12.77 3.60
CA LEU A 270 -3.02 11.57 3.08
C LEU A 270 -4.52 11.54 3.41
N LYS A 271 -4.93 11.93 4.63
CA LYS A 271 -6.35 12.06 5.00
C LYS A 271 -7.09 13.03 4.07
N ARG A 272 -6.56 14.24 3.89
CA ARG A 272 -7.13 15.27 2.99
C ARG A 272 -7.26 14.72 1.57
N LEU A 273 -6.18 14.19 1.02
CA LEU A 273 -6.12 13.67 -0.34
C LEU A 273 -7.13 12.53 -0.57
N LEU A 274 -7.37 11.64 0.39
CA LEU A 274 -8.37 10.57 0.30
C LEU A 274 -9.82 11.07 0.34
N SER A 275 -10.10 12.08 1.16
CA SER A 275 -11.42 12.70 1.25
C SER A 275 -11.74 13.52 0.01
N GLU A 276 -10.84 14.41 -0.41
CA GLU A 276 -10.97 15.28 -1.59
C GLU A 276 -11.10 14.47 -2.89
N SER A 277 -10.21 13.49 -3.11
CA SER A 277 -10.27 12.64 -4.31
C SER A 277 -11.40 11.61 -4.28
N ARG A 278 -12.12 11.46 -3.15
CA ARG A 278 -13.10 10.38 -2.89
C ARG A 278 -12.56 8.99 -3.22
N VAL A 279 -11.25 8.77 -3.06
CA VAL A 279 -10.62 7.48 -3.35
C VAL A 279 -10.94 6.48 -2.23
N THR A 280 -11.12 5.22 -2.64
CA THR A 280 -11.45 4.08 -1.77
C THR A 280 -10.67 2.84 -2.17
N LYS A 281 -10.89 1.69 -1.50
CA LYS A 281 -10.31 0.41 -1.93
C LYS A 281 -10.59 0.08 -3.40
N TYR A 282 -11.85 0.20 -3.84
CA TYR A 282 -12.28 -0.25 -5.18
C TYR A 282 -12.69 0.88 -6.13
N ASN A 283 -12.81 2.12 -5.66
CA ASN A 283 -13.14 3.32 -6.47
C ASN A 283 -14.36 3.14 -7.40
N LEU A 284 -15.35 2.36 -6.94
CA LEU A 284 -16.61 2.15 -7.63
C LEU A 284 -17.47 3.40 -7.51
N THR A 285 -18.01 3.86 -8.64
CA THR A 285 -18.98 4.96 -8.69
C THR A 285 -20.39 4.40 -8.59
N GLY A 286 -21.13 4.75 -7.55
CA GLY A 286 -22.58 4.48 -7.53
C GLY A 286 -23.32 5.26 -8.62
N LYS A 287 -24.42 4.71 -9.13
CA LYS A 287 -25.25 5.40 -10.15
C LYS A 287 -26.27 6.37 -9.56
N THR A 288 -26.45 6.36 -8.24
CA THR A 288 -27.52 7.09 -7.55
C THR A 288 -26.94 7.82 -6.35
N LEU A 289 -27.24 9.12 -6.25
CA LEU A 289 -27.04 9.92 -5.05
C LEU A 289 -28.33 9.77 -4.22
N TRP A 290 -28.25 9.04 -3.11
CA TRP A 290 -29.36 8.97 -2.15
C TRP A 290 -29.40 10.23 -1.29
N GLN A 291 -30.60 10.60 -0.84
CA GLN A 291 -30.81 11.58 0.20
C GLN A 291 -31.86 11.00 1.16
N PRO A 292 -31.70 11.16 2.48
CA PRO A 292 -32.72 10.72 3.42
C PRO A 292 -34.00 11.54 3.23
N ALA A 293 -35.15 10.88 3.32
CA ALA A 293 -36.45 11.54 3.25
C ALA A 293 -36.76 12.37 4.52
N ASP A 294 -36.15 12.01 5.66
CA ASP A 294 -36.27 12.69 6.94
C ASP A 294 -34.90 12.78 7.65
N ARG A 295 -34.68 13.85 8.42
CA ARG A 295 -33.50 14.08 9.26
C ARG A 295 -33.85 14.34 10.74
N SER A 296 -35.06 13.99 11.18
CA SER A 296 -35.48 14.11 12.58
C SER A 296 -34.80 13.09 13.52
N ARG A 297 -34.26 11.99 12.96
CA ARG A 297 -33.60 10.87 13.64
C ARG A 297 -32.13 10.80 13.23
N GLU A 298 -31.25 10.34 14.12
CA GLU A 298 -29.85 10.03 13.77
C GLU A 298 -29.82 8.96 12.67
N ILE A 299 -29.10 9.21 11.57
CA ILE A 299 -29.05 8.30 10.42
C ILE A 299 -27.80 7.42 10.54
N ILE A 300 -28.01 6.11 10.69
CA ILE A 300 -26.93 5.13 10.90
C ILE A 300 -26.79 4.23 9.68
N LEU A 301 -25.64 4.30 9.01
CA LEU A 301 -25.29 3.38 7.93
C LEU A 301 -24.75 2.05 8.49
N VAL A 302 -25.39 0.94 8.15
CA VAL A 302 -24.91 -0.42 8.41
C VAL A 302 -24.42 -1.04 7.10
N PRO A 303 -23.10 -1.16 6.85
CA PRO A 303 -22.58 -1.77 5.65
C PRO A 303 -22.47 -3.29 5.84
N GLY A 304 -23.30 -4.02 5.09
CA GLY A 304 -23.29 -5.48 5.05
C GLY A 304 -21.97 -6.05 4.55
N GLN A 305 -21.63 -7.23 5.08
CA GLN A 305 -20.39 -7.94 4.81
C GLN A 305 -20.68 -9.32 4.19
N VAL A 306 -19.64 -9.93 3.61
CA VAL A 306 -19.70 -11.31 3.10
C VAL A 306 -19.45 -12.26 4.27
N ALA A 307 -20.42 -13.14 4.57
CA ALA A 307 -20.40 -13.95 5.81
C ALA A 307 -19.30 -15.03 5.85
N ASP A 308 -18.77 -15.42 4.69
CA ASP A 308 -17.63 -16.33 4.53
C ASP A 308 -16.32 -15.58 4.17
N ASP A 309 -16.23 -14.27 4.43
CA ASP A 309 -14.98 -13.50 4.35
C ASP A 309 -14.05 -13.85 5.52
N MET A 310 -12.74 -13.85 5.28
CA MET A 310 -11.74 -14.06 6.34
C MET A 310 -11.71 -12.89 7.35
N ALA A 311 -12.09 -11.68 6.94
CA ALA A 311 -12.25 -10.54 7.83
C ALA A 311 -13.51 -10.61 8.72
N VAL A 312 -14.42 -11.56 8.44
CA VAL A 312 -15.50 -11.96 9.35
C VAL A 312 -15.04 -13.17 10.18
N ARG A 313 -14.64 -14.27 9.53
CA ARG A 313 -14.31 -15.56 10.18
C ARG A 313 -13.02 -15.59 11.02
N ARG A 314 -12.10 -14.63 10.83
CA ARG A 314 -10.96 -14.38 11.74
C ARG A 314 -11.15 -13.14 12.61
N GLY A 315 -12.34 -12.53 12.55
CA GLY A 315 -12.74 -11.46 13.46
C GLY A 315 -13.03 -11.99 14.86
N VAL A 316 -13.17 -11.06 15.80
CA VAL A 316 -13.62 -11.28 17.18
C VAL A 316 -14.71 -10.26 17.47
N SER A 317 -15.75 -10.69 18.19
CA SER A 317 -16.81 -9.83 18.71
C SER A 317 -17.28 -10.36 20.07
N ASP A 318 -17.54 -9.46 21.01
CA ASP A 318 -18.11 -9.79 22.34
C ASP A 318 -19.63 -10.05 22.28
N ARG A 319 -20.30 -9.66 21.18
CA ARG A 319 -21.77 -9.77 20.99
C ARG A 319 -22.21 -10.64 19.81
N LEU A 320 -21.39 -10.78 18.76
CA LEU A 320 -21.80 -11.36 17.48
C LEU A 320 -21.01 -12.65 17.16
N ALA A 321 -21.70 -13.71 16.75
CA ALA A 321 -21.11 -15.03 16.47
C ALA A 321 -20.42 -15.09 15.09
N SER A 322 -19.49 -14.17 14.84
CA SER A 322 -18.72 -13.99 13.59
C SER A 322 -17.89 -15.19 13.11
N GLN A 323 -17.77 -16.24 13.92
CA GLN A 323 -17.05 -17.48 13.60
C GLN A 323 -18.01 -18.67 13.34
N SER A 324 -19.32 -18.47 13.42
CA SER A 324 -20.35 -19.46 13.10
C SER A 324 -20.72 -19.47 11.60
N ASP A 325 -21.69 -20.31 11.19
CA ASP A 325 -22.31 -20.28 9.86
C ASP A 325 -23.58 -19.41 9.80
N GLU A 326 -23.94 -18.70 10.88
CA GLU A 326 -25.08 -17.78 10.90
C GLU A 326 -24.85 -16.52 10.04
N ASN A 327 -25.94 -15.87 9.61
CA ASN A 327 -25.82 -14.62 8.86
C ASN A 327 -25.50 -13.44 9.80
N ILE A 328 -24.20 -13.17 9.91
CA ILE A 328 -23.62 -12.07 10.69
C ILE A 328 -24.25 -10.67 10.41
N ASN A 329 -24.81 -10.46 9.21
CA ASN A 329 -25.47 -9.19 8.88
C ASN A 329 -26.80 -9.01 9.63
N ILE A 330 -27.52 -10.09 9.93
CA ILE A 330 -28.77 -10.05 10.72
C ILE A 330 -28.44 -9.72 12.17
N GLN A 331 -27.48 -10.45 12.76
CA GLN A 331 -27.02 -10.20 14.13
C GLN A 331 -26.50 -8.76 14.30
N LEU A 332 -25.77 -8.24 13.31
CA LEU A 332 -25.31 -6.85 13.30
C LEU A 332 -26.48 -5.85 13.26
N LEU A 333 -27.49 -6.07 12.41
CA LEU A 333 -28.67 -5.19 12.37
C LEU A 333 -29.51 -5.27 13.66
N GLN A 334 -29.63 -6.44 14.29
CA GLN A 334 -30.24 -6.61 15.61
C GLN A 334 -29.50 -5.78 16.66
N ALA A 335 -28.20 -5.99 16.83
CA ALA A 335 -27.40 -5.28 17.83
C ALA A 335 -27.34 -3.75 17.60
N VAL A 336 -27.42 -3.29 16.35
CA VAL A 336 -27.53 -1.84 16.04
C VAL A 336 -28.92 -1.29 16.36
N ARG A 337 -30.01 -2.04 16.11
CA ARG A 337 -31.37 -1.63 16.53
C ARG A 337 -31.52 -1.63 18.05
N GLU A 338 -30.85 -2.53 18.76
CA GLU A 338 -30.83 -2.58 20.24
C GLU A 338 -30.07 -1.38 20.85
N ASP A 339 -28.87 -1.06 20.36
CA ASP A 339 -28.09 0.08 20.84
C ASP A 339 -28.69 1.44 20.41
N TYR A 340 -29.40 1.49 19.27
CA TYR A 340 -29.92 2.72 18.66
C TYR A 340 -31.40 2.60 18.24
N PRO A 341 -32.35 2.36 19.18
CA PRO A 341 -33.73 2.01 18.85
C PRO A 341 -34.46 3.09 18.04
N GLN A 342 -34.20 4.37 18.32
CA GLN A 342 -34.84 5.52 17.65
C GLN A 342 -34.13 5.96 16.37
N ALA A 343 -32.93 5.46 16.08
CA ALA A 343 -32.17 5.86 14.89
C ALA A 343 -32.81 5.35 13.59
N HIS A 344 -32.59 6.07 12.49
CA HIS A 344 -32.98 5.66 11.15
C HIS A 344 -31.85 4.81 10.55
N ILE A 345 -32.05 3.48 10.53
CA ILE A 345 -31.01 2.51 10.18
C ILE A 345 -31.08 2.21 8.68
N VAL A 346 -30.01 2.57 7.99
CA VAL A 346 -29.83 2.41 6.56
C VAL A 346 -28.90 1.24 6.30
N TYR A 347 -29.45 0.11 5.85
CA TYR A 347 -28.66 -1.06 5.49
C TYR A 347 -28.11 -0.92 4.06
N LYS A 348 -26.82 -1.19 3.87
CA LYS A 348 -26.20 -1.30 2.54
C LYS A 348 -25.59 -2.68 2.35
N PRO A 349 -26.25 -3.61 1.64
CA PRO A 349 -25.72 -4.95 1.41
C PRO A 349 -24.45 -4.92 0.55
N HIS A 350 -23.57 -5.90 0.76
CA HIS A 350 -22.32 -6.02 0.00
C HIS A 350 -22.59 -6.31 -1.49
N PRO A 351 -21.88 -5.70 -2.46
CA PRO A 351 -22.11 -5.95 -3.89
C PRO A 351 -21.96 -7.42 -4.30
N ASP A 352 -21.05 -8.16 -3.66
CA ASP A 352 -20.86 -9.59 -3.91
C ASP A 352 -21.87 -10.50 -3.19
N VAL A 353 -22.76 -9.93 -2.37
CA VAL A 353 -23.96 -10.61 -1.82
C VAL A 353 -25.18 -10.33 -2.71
N VAL A 354 -25.38 -9.07 -3.12
CA VAL A 354 -26.43 -8.66 -4.08
C VAL A 354 -26.30 -9.37 -5.45
N SER A 355 -25.10 -9.87 -5.76
CA SER A 355 -24.82 -10.68 -6.96
C SER A 355 -25.31 -12.12 -6.91
N GLY A 356 -25.65 -12.63 -5.72
CA GLY A 356 -25.87 -14.06 -5.48
C GLY A 356 -24.59 -14.92 -5.52
N LEU A 357 -23.39 -14.32 -5.48
CA LEU A 357 -22.12 -15.05 -5.55
C LEU A 357 -21.54 -15.45 -4.18
N ARG A 358 -22.04 -14.90 -3.06
CA ARG A 358 -21.51 -15.15 -1.70
C ARG A 358 -22.61 -15.17 -0.62
N LYS A 359 -22.33 -15.85 0.50
CA LYS A 359 -23.20 -15.89 1.69
C LYS A 359 -23.35 -14.50 2.33
N GLY A 360 -24.53 -14.22 2.89
CA GLY A 360 -24.82 -13.01 3.67
C GLY A 360 -26.11 -12.26 3.31
N HIS A 361 -26.89 -12.75 2.34
CA HIS A 361 -28.18 -12.14 1.97
C HIS A 361 -29.18 -12.24 3.14
N ILE A 362 -29.98 -11.19 3.32
CA ILE A 362 -31.04 -11.13 4.32
C ILE A 362 -32.35 -11.08 3.53
N ASP A 363 -33.28 -11.99 3.81
CA ASP A 363 -34.59 -11.95 3.18
C ASP A 363 -35.41 -10.81 3.80
N ALA A 364 -36.26 -10.13 3.01
CA ALA A 364 -37.00 -8.95 3.48
C ALA A 364 -37.77 -9.16 4.82
N PRO A 365 -38.42 -10.31 5.10
CA PRO A 365 -39.05 -10.56 6.40
C PRO A 365 -38.08 -10.64 7.59
N GLN A 366 -36.81 -10.98 7.36
CA GLN A 366 -35.76 -10.99 8.39
C GLN A 366 -35.18 -9.60 8.65
N ALA A 367 -35.20 -8.71 7.65
CA ALA A 367 -34.77 -7.32 7.77
C ALA A 367 -35.84 -6.41 8.40
N GLN A 368 -37.11 -6.82 8.35
CA GLN A 368 -38.26 -6.04 8.81
C GLN A 368 -38.13 -5.63 10.28
N GLY A 369 -38.22 -4.32 10.56
CA GLY A 369 -38.06 -3.75 11.90
C GLY A 369 -36.61 -3.57 12.36
N LEU A 370 -35.64 -4.22 11.70
CA LEU A 370 -34.22 -4.04 11.99
C LEU A 370 -33.68 -2.80 11.27
N CYS A 371 -33.85 -2.69 9.95
CA CYS A 371 -33.53 -1.49 9.17
C CYS A 371 -34.78 -0.74 8.67
N ASP A 372 -34.65 0.57 8.50
CA ASP A 372 -35.66 1.45 7.92
C ASP A 372 -35.56 1.51 6.37
N GLU A 373 -34.35 1.44 5.80
CA GLU A 373 -34.09 1.43 4.36
C GLU A 373 -33.00 0.39 3.96
N GLU A 374 -33.13 -0.24 2.78
CA GLU A 374 -32.02 -0.98 2.13
C GLU A 374 -31.55 -0.29 0.83
N ILE A 375 -30.24 -0.01 0.72
CA ILE A 375 -29.67 0.80 -0.37
C ILE A 375 -28.52 0.09 -1.11
N GLY A 376 -28.87 -0.92 -1.91
CA GLY A 376 -27.91 -1.66 -2.73
C GLY A 376 -27.09 -0.79 -3.70
N ARG A 377 -27.71 0.17 -4.42
CA ARG A 377 -27.11 0.82 -5.62
C ARG A 377 -26.47 2.21 -5.43
N ALA A 378 -26.64 2.86 -4.28
CA ALA A 378 -26.06 4.19 -4.04
C ALA A 378 -24.53 4.17 -3.91
N ASP A 379 -23.89 5.30 -4.22
CA ASP A 379 -22.44 5.52 -4.05
C ASP A 379 -22.05 5.45 -2.57
N LEU A 380 -21.02 4.64 -2.23
CA LEU A 380 -20.67 4.39 -0.83
C LEU A 380 -20.19 5.65 -0.13
N ILE A 381 -19.38 6.49 -0.80
CA ILE A 381 -18.84 7.70 -0.20
C ILE A 381 -19.92 8.78 -0.07
N HIS A 382 -20.84 8.88 -1.04
CA HIS A 382 -22.02 9.73 -0.88
C HIS A 382 -22.91 9.28 0.29
N LEU A 383 -23.10 7.98 0.47
CA LEU A 383 -23.93 7.47 1.56
C LEU A 383 -23.29 7.74 2.93
N ILE A 384 -21.98 7.51 3.07
CA ILE A 384 -21.21 7.88 4.27
C ILE A 384 -21.35 9.38 4.58
N THR A 385 -21.37 10.28 3.59
CA THR A 385 -21.51 11.72 3.87
C THR A 385 -22.94 12.12 4.26
N GLN A 386 -23.98 11.44 3.77
CA GLN A 386 -25.38 11.75 4.12
C GLN A 386 -25.83 11.19 5.47
N CYS A 387 -25.33 10.02 5.86
CA CYS A 387 -25.59 9.42 7.19
C CYS A 387 -24.74 10.10 8.27
N ASP A 388 -25.21 10.12 9.51
CA ASP A 388 -24.52 10.77 10.63
C ASP A 388 -23.45 9.87 11.23
N ARG A 389 -23.70 8.55 11.25
CA ARG A 389 -22.83 7.52 11.83
C ARG A 389 -22.69 6.30 10.90
N VAL A 390 -21.58 5.56 11.05
CA VAL A 390 -21.45 4.20 10.48
C VAL A 390 -21.33 3.18 11.61
N ALA A 391 -22.15 2.12 11.57
CA ALA A 391 -22.11 1.02 12.52
C ALA A 391 -21.75 -0.29 11.80
N THR A 392 -20.69 -0.99 12.21
CA THR A 392 -20.17 -2.16 11.46
C THR A 392 -19.50 -3.21 12.34
N LEU A 393 -19.43 -4.47 11.89
CA LEU A 393 -18.61 -5.50 12.55
C LEU A 393 -17.12 -5.22 12.31
N SER A 394 -16.68 -5.32 11.05
CA SER A 394 -15.26 -5.25 10.67
C SER A 394 -15.00 -4.63 9.29
N SER A 395 -16.02 -4.08 8.63
CA SER A 395 -15.93 -3.59 7.26
C SER A 395 -14.91 -2.44 7.13
N LEU A 396 -14.21 -2.39 6.00
CA LEU A 396 -13.33 -1.25 5.67
C LEU A 396 -14.11 0.07 5.55
N THR A 397 -15.43 0.01 5.34
CA THR A 397 -16.34 1.16 5.37
C THR A 397 -16.21 2.00 6.65
N GLY A 398 -15.92 1.39 7.81
CA GLY A 398 -15.68 2.16 9.04
C GLY A 398 -14.43 3.04 8.94
N PHE A 399 -13.32 2.53 8.39
CA PHE A 399 -12.13 3.34 8.15
C PHE A 399 -12.37 4.45 7.11
N GLU A 400 -13.13 4.14 6.05
CA GLU A 400 -13.56 5.12 5.03
C GLU A 400 -14.46 6.23 5.63
N ALA A 401 -15.18 5.94 6.72
CA ALA A 401 -15.98 6.91 7.46
C ALA A 401 -15.14 7.75 8.43
N LEU A 402 -14.18 7.15 9.14
CA LEU A 402 -13.21 7.88 9.97
C LEU A 402 -12.42 8.90 9.14
N ILE A 403 -11.92 8.51 7.96
CA ILE A 403 -11.23 9.41 7.01
C ILE A 403 -12.05 10.68 6.69
N ARG A 404 -13.38 10.60 6.79
CA ARG A 404 -14.37 11.63 6.45
C ARG A 404 -15.06 12.21 7.69
N ASP A 405 -14.43 12.07 8.86
CA ASP A 405 -14.83 12.66 10.15
C ASP A 405 -16.25 12.29 10.61
N LYS A 406 -16.72 11.09 10.23
CA LYS A 406 -17.98 10.52 10.73
C LYS A 406 -17.73 9.65 11.97
N PRO A 407 -18.57 9.75 13.03
CA PRO A 407 -18.63 8.77 14.10
C PRO A 407 -18.76 7.33 13.59
N VAL A 408 -18.00 6.42 14.20
CA VAL A 408 -18.01 4.99 13.84
C VAL A 408 -18.13 4.13 15.09
N THR A 409 -19.13 3.24 15.10
CA THR A 409 -19.37 2.26 16.16
C THR A 409 -19.00 0.86 15.65
N THR A 410 -18.11 0.15 16.32
CA THR A 410 -17.65 -1.18 15.88
C THR A 410 -18.11 -2.31 16.79
N TYR A 411 -18.77 -3.31 16.20
CA TYR A 411 -19.28 -4.49 16.88
C TYR A 411 -18.28 -5.65 16.88
N GLY A 412 -17.29 -5.64 15.98
CA GLY A 412 -16.10 -6.48 16.08
C GLY A 412 -14.85 -5.65 16.39
N LEU A 413 -13.67 -6.25 16.21
CA LEU A 413 -12.37 -5.62 16.52
C LEU A 413 -11.43 -5.43 15.29
N PRO A 414 -11.88 -4.74 14.22
CA PRO A 414 -11.07 -4.47 13.01
C PRO A 414 -9.82 -3.63 13.32
N PHE A 415 -8.85 -3.55 12.40
CA PHE A 415 -7.55 -2.89 12.65
C PHE A 415 -7.61 -1.47 13.24
N TYR A 416 -8.67 -0.72 12.95
CA TYR A 416 -8.87 0.66 13.38
C TYR A 416 -9.61 0.82 14.72
N ALA A 417 -10.22 -0.25 15.24
CA ALA A 417 -10.93 -0.27 16.53
C ALA A 417 -9.98 -0.37 17.74
N GLY A 418 -10.42 -0.02 18.95
CA GLY A 418 -9.64 -0.20 20.18
C GLY A 418 -8.47 0.78 20.36
N TRP A 419 -8.34 1.81 19.51
CA TRP A 419 -7.30 2.85 19.62
C TRP A 419 -7.87 4.22 19.98
N GLY A 420 -9.10 4.29 20.51
CA GLY A 420 -9.78 5.54 20.83
C GLY A 420 -10.30 6.34 19.63
N LEU A 421 -10.34 5.72 18.45
CA LEU A 421 -10.87 6.32 17.20
C LEU A 421 -12.35 5.98 16.95
N THR A 422 -12.93 5.07 17.74
CA THR A 422 -14.21 4.42 17.49
C THR A 422 -14.98 4.18 18.78
N GLU A 423 -16.30 4.07 18.67
CA GLU A 423 -17.16 3.54 19.72
C GLU A 423 -17.13 2.00 19.69
N ASP A 424 -16.23 1.40 20.47
CA ASP A 424 -16.04 -0.05 20.45
C ASP A 424 -17.07 -0.78 21.34
N ARG A 425 -17.85 -1.70 20.76
CA ARG A 425 -18.73 -2.65 21.49
C ARG A 425 -18.07 -3.99 21.79
N THR A 426 -16.88 -4.22 21.22
CA THR A 426 -15.99 -5.35 21.53
C THR A 426 -14.70 -4.82 22.13
N ARG A 427 -14.32 -5.35 23.30
CA ARG A 427 -13.17 -4.86 24.06
C ARG A 427 -11.85 -5.48 23.58
N SER A 428 -10.74 -4.81 23.88
CA SER A 428 -9.40 -5.37 23.73
C SER A 428 -8.52 -4.99 24.90
N SER A 429 -8.03 -5.98 25.64
CA SER A 429 -7.01 -5.78 26.69
C SER A 429 -5.62 -5.49 26.12
N ALA A 430 -5.39 -5.80 24.83
CA ALA A 430 -4.10 -5.64 24.17
C ALA A 430 -3.90 -4.27 23.49
N ARG A 431 -4.99 -3.62 23.07
CA ARG A 431 -4.94 -2.28 22.43
C ARG A 431 -5.10 -1.22 23.52
N THR A 432 -3.99 -0.86 24.16
CA THR A 432 -3.94 0.03 25.33
C THR A 432 -3.55 1.47 25.01
N ARG A 433 -3.28 1.78 23.74
CA ARG A 433 -2.80 3.08 23.26
C ARG A 433 -3.90 3.85 22.52
N THR A 434 -4.04 5.14 22.80
CA THR A 434 -4.80 6.05 21.92
C THR A 434 -3.96 6.42 20.70
N LEU A 435 -4.57 6.39 19.52
CA LEU A 435 -4.00 6.90 18.27
C LEU A 435 -4.82 8.08 17.75
N LYS A 436 -4.16 9.00 17.04
CA LYS A 436 -4.83 9.96 16.17
C LYS A 436 -5.07 9.34 14.79
N LEU A 437 -6.05 9.87 14.06
CA LEU A 437 -6.42 9.31 12.75
C LEU A 437 -5.29 9.44 11.72
N GLU A 438 -4.50 10.53 11.75
CA GLU A 438 -3.33 10.70 10.90
C GLU A 438 -2.21 9.68 11.21
N GLU A 439 -2.06 9.27 12.47
CA GLU A 439 -1.10 8.22 12.88
C GLU A 439 -1.51 6.86 12.29
N LEU A 440 -2.80 6.51 12.39
CA LEU A 440 -3.36 5.31 11.78
C LEU A 440 -3.19 5.32 10.25
N ILE A 441 -3.56 6.41 9.59
CA ILE A 441 -3.46 6.57 8.12
C ILE A 441 -2.01 6.46 7.65
N TYR A 442 -1.05 7.08 8.37
CA TYR A 442 0.37 6.95 8.05
C TYR A 442 0.83 5.49 8.13
N LEU A 443 0.55 4.77 9.24
CA LEU A 443 1.04 3.40 9.41
C LEU A 443 0.46 2.45 8.35
N VAL A 444 -0.85 2.51 8.10
CA VAL A 444 -1.51 1.55 7.20
C VAL A 444 -1.18 1.78 5.72
N LEU A 445 -0.81 3.01 5.33
CA LEU A 445 -0.49 3.36 3.94
C LEU A 445 1.02 3.46 3.63
N VAL A 446 1.85 3.87 4.60
CA VAL A 446 3.28 4.13 4.36
C VAL A 446 4.17 2.98 4.84
N GLU A 447 3.85 2.37 6.00
CA GLU A 447 4.72 1.40 6.67
C GLU A 447 4.28 -0.08 6.55
N TYR A 448 2.98 -0.31 6.32
CA TYR A 448 2.37 -1.64 6.31
C TYR A 448 1.87 -2.11 4.92
N THR A 449 1.74 -1.20 3.93
CA THR A 449 1.37 -1.58 2.55
C THR A 449 2.47 -1.26 1.54
N ARG A 450 2.61 -2.14 0.54
CA ARG A 450 3.40 -1.90 -0.68
C ARG A 450 2.47 -1.40 -1.79
N MET A 451 3.00 -0.59 -2.71
CA MET A 451 2.21 0.02 -3.80
C MET A 451 2.98 0.09 -5.12
N ILE A 452 2.28 -0.16 -6.24
CA ILE A 452 2.76 0.07 -7.61
C ILE A 452 1.83 1.03 -8.35
N ASP A 453 2.36 1.79 -9.30
CA ASP A 453 1.54 2.50 -10.26
C ASP A 453 0.89 1.48 -11.23
N PRO A 454 -0.45 1.42 -11.34
CA PRO A 454 -1.14 0.43 -12.19
C PRO A 454 -0.88 0.58 -13.69
N LEU A 455 -0.23 1.65 -14.16
CA LEU A 455 0.14 1.84 -15.56
C LEU A 455 1.59 1.43 -15.85
N THR A 456 2.54 1.83 -14.98
CA THR A 456 3.98 1.57 -15.19
C THR A 456 4.50 0.34 -14.44
N LEU A 457 3.69 -0.23 -13.53
CA LEU A 457 4.03 -1.30 -12.60
C LEU A 457 5.28 -1.01 -11.74
N SER A 458 5.68 0.26 -11.66
CA SER A 458 6.81 0.72 -10.85
C SER A 458 6.35 0.99 -9.42
N ILE A 459 7.21 0.70 -8.43
CA ILE A 459 6.96 1.05 -7.02
C ILE A 459 6.70 2.55 -6.91
N THR A 460 5.63 2.88 -6.17
CA THR A 460 5.07 4.23 -6.02
C THR A 460 4.71 4.52 -4.56
N THR A 461 4.44 5.78 -4.23
CA THR A 461 3.96 6.19 -2.90
C THR A 461 2.43 6.25 -2.84
N PRO A 462 1.80 6.29 -1.64
CA PRO A 462 0.35 6.38 -1.52
C PRO A 462 -0.24 7.64 -2.13
N GLU A 463 0.43 8.79 -1.98
CA GLU A 463 -0.01 10.08 -2.54
C GLU A 463 -0.14 9.99 -4.06
N ARG A 464 0.89 9.40 -4.69
CA ARG A 464 0.93 9.16 -6.14
C ARG A 464 -0.12 8.14 -6.59
N LEU A 465 -0.31 7.06 -5.83
CA LEU A 465 -1.34 6.06 -6.17
C LEU A 465 -2.76 6.64 -6.08
N ILE A 466 -3.06 7.44 -5.05
CA ILE A 466 -4.36 8.10 -4.89
C ILE A 466 -4.64 9.03 -6.07
N ARG A 467 -3.70 9.91 -6.44
CA ARG A 467 -3.80 10.78 -7.62
C ARG A 467 -4.01 9.97 -8.91
N ARG A 468 -3.25 8.89 -9.11
CA ARG A 468 -3.36 8.01 -10.28
C ARG A 468 -4.73 7.30 -10.35
N LEU A 469 -5.26 6.82 -9.22
CA LEU A 469 -6.55 6.13 -9.18
C LEU A 469 -7.73 7.10 -9.41
N ALA A 470 -7.65 8.35 -8.93
CA ALA A 470 -8.62 9.40 -9.25
C ALA A 470 -8.68 9.67 -10.77
N GLN A 471 -7.52 9.97 -11.39
CA GLN A 471 -7.38 10.15 -12.84
C GLN A 471 -7.91 8.95 -13.65
N LEU A 472 -7.66 7.73 -13.18
CA LEU A 472 -8.13 6.49 -13.83
C LEU A 472 -9.63 6.24 -13.63
N ARG A 473 -10.24 6.75 -12.55
CA ARG A 473 -11.69 6.69 -12.34
C ARG A 473 -12.42 7.64 -13.30
N GLU A 474 -11.96 8.88 -13.39
CA GLU A 474 -12.46 9.89 -14.35
C GLU A 474 -12.38 9.38 -15.79
N ARG A 475 -11.19 8.94 -16.24
CA ARG A 475 -10.99 8.37 -17.59
C ARG A 475 -11.86 7.15 -17.88
N ARG A 476 -12.30 6.40 -16.86
CA ARG A 476 -13.17 5.22 -17.01
C ARG A 476 -14.66 5.54 -17.05
N GLN A 477 -15.12 6.66 -16.49
CA GLN A 477 -16.51 7.09 -16.68
C GLN A 477 -16.85 7.26 -18.17
N ASN A 478 -15.83 7.57 -18.99
CA ASN A 478 -15.93 7.74 -20.44
C ASN A 478 -15.77 6.45 -21.26
N GLN A 479 -15.72 5.24 -20.67
CA GLN A 479 -15.57 3.97 -21.41
C GLN A 479 -16.48 2.84 -20.91
N SER A 480 -17.60 2.64 -21.61
CA SER A 480 -18.66 1.66 -21.27
C SER A 480 -18.27 0.19 -21.39
N TRP A 481 -17.39 -0.17 -22.33
CA TRP A 481 -17.14 -1.56 -22.75
C TRP A 481 -16.64 -2.50 -21.65
N ARG A 482 -15.96 -2.00 -20.61
CA ARG A 482 -15.42 -2.85 -19.53
C ARG A 482 -16.46 -3.35 -18.53
N TRP A 483 -17.67 -2.80 -18.52
CA TRP A 483 -18.79 -3.40 -17.78
C TRP A 483 -19.12 -4.80 -18.33
N VAL A 484 -19.01 -5.01 -19.64
CA VAL A 484 -19.20 -6.33 -20.27
C VAL A 484 -18.20 -7.35 -19.73
N LEU A 485 -16.92 -6.99 -19.57
CA LEU A 485 -15.92 -7.88 -18.97
C LEU A 485 -16.23 -8.23 -17.50
N GLN A 486 -16.80 -7.30 -16.73
CA GLN A 486 -17.24 -7.61 -15.37
C GLN A 486 -18.42 -8.60 -15.37
N GLN A 487 -19.41 -8.43 -16.25
CA GLN A 487 -20.53 -9.35 -16.41
C GLN A 487 -20.07 -10.73 -16.92
N VAL A 488 -19.16 -10.79 -17.89
CA VAL A 488 -18.57 -12.04 -18.39
C VAL A 488 -17.77 -12.75 -17.30
N SER A 489 -17.02 -12.03 -16.46
CA SER A 489 -16.30 -12.64 -15.33
C SER A 489 -17.24 -13.10 -14.18
N TRP A 490 -18.39 -12.44 -14.01
CA TRP A 490 -19.45 -12.89 -13.10
C TRP A 490 -20.16 -14.13 -13.65
N ALA A 491 -20.50 -14.16 -14.94
CA ALA A 491 -21.08 -15.31 -15.61
C ALA A 491 -20.14 -16.52 -15.57
N GLY A 492 -18.84 -16.31 -15.87
CA GLY A 492 -17.79 -17.32 -15.73
C GLY A 492 -17.80 -17.95 -14.34
N ARG A 493 -17.64 -17.16 -13.27
CA ARG A 493 -17.66 -17.70 -11.90
C ARG A 493 -18.97 -18.37 -11.51
N ARG A 494 -20.12 -17.91 -12.02
CA ARG A 494 -21.42 -18.57 -11.81
C ARG A 494 -21.52 -19.91 -12.56
N LEU A 495 -20.70 -20.12 -13.58
CA LEU A 495 -20.55 -21.37 -14.35
C LEU A 495 -19.31 -22.20 -13.93
N GLY A 496 -18.53 -21.75 -12.94
CA GLY A 496 -17.30 -22.42 -12.49
C GLY A 496 -16.03 -22.11 -13.30
N ILE A 497 -16.03 -21.06 -14.13
CA ILE A 497 -14.96 -20.65 -15.07
C ILE A 497 -14.25 -19.37 -14.58
#